data_AF-A0A6B2CG33-F1
#
_entry.id   AF-A0A6B2CG33-F1
#
_cell.length_a   1.000
_cell.length_b   1.000
_cell.length_c   1.000
_cell.angle_alpha   90.00
_cell.angle_beta   90.00
_cell.angle_gamma   90.00
#
_symmetry.space_group_name_H-M   'P 1'
#
loop_
_entity.id
_entity.type
_entity.pdbx_description
1 polymer ?
#
loop_
_entity_poly.entity_id
_entity_poly.type
_entity_poly.pdbx_seq_one_letter_code
_entity_poly.pdbx_strand_id
1 'polypeptide(L)'
;MREEIELFLNRAEIFRRDAEFDFKNGDYDISMFHLEQGFQLLIKAKLLEVKGSYARSHSLRRLLLELAESWNREGVVRFIEEYKTVLRDLERAYISARYFYEEF
;
A
#
# COMPACT_ATOMS: atom_id res chain seq x y z
N MET A 1 -17.89 3.43 8.45
CA MET A 1 -16.65 4.24 8.35
C MET A 1 -15.62 3.84 9.40
N ARG A 2 -15.89 3.98 10.71
CA ARG A 2 -14.95 3.53 11.76
C ARG A 2 -14.62 2.04 11.69
N GLU A 3 -15.63 1.18 11.54
CA GLU A 3 -15.43 -0.28 11.36
C GLU A 3 -14.61 -0.63 10.12
N GLU A 4 -14.76 0.13 9.03
CA GLU A 4 -14.00 -0.07 7.79
C GLU A 4 -12.53 0.33 7.97
N ILE A 5 -12.27 1.44 8.66
CA ILE A 5 -10.91 1.87 9.03
C ILE A 5 -10.26 0.79 9.91
N GLU A 6 -10.95 0.30 10.95
CA GLU A 6 -10.44 -0.75 11.83
C GLU A 6 -10.17 -2.05 11.06
N LEU A 7 -11.05 -2.44 10.14
CA LEU A 7 -10.83 -3.58 9.26
C LEU A 7 -9.57 -3.41 8.40
N PHE A 8 -9.34 -2.23 7.82
CA PHE A 8 -8.17 -1.96 6.99
C PHE A 8 -6.88 -1.99 7.80
N LEU A 9 -6.87 -1.41 9.00
CA LEU A 9 -5.72 -1.45 9.90
C LEU A 9 -5.39 -2.89 10.33
N ASN A 10 -6.40 -3.68 10.69
CA ASN A 10 -6.22 -5.08 11.06
C ASN A 10 -5.66 -5.91 9.89
N ARG A 11 -6.19 -5.71 8.68
CA ARG A 11 -5.68 -6.40 7.48
C ARG A 11 -4.28 -5.95 7.09
N ALA A 12 -3.96 -4.66 7.23
CA ALA A 12 -2.61 -4.16 6.97
C ALA A 12 -1.58 -4.82 7.90
N GLU A 13 -1.93 -5.05 9.17
CA GLU A 13 -1.07 -5.74 10.11
C GLU A 13 -0.89 -7.23 9.75
N ILE A 14 -1.94 -7.90 9.26
CA ILE A 14 -1.83 -9.27 8.73
C ILE A 14 -0.84 -9.30 7.55
N PHE A 15 -1.01 -8.42 6.56
CA PHE A 15 -0.10 -8.34 5.42
C PHE A 15 1.35 -8.03 5.84
N ARG A 16 1.55 -7.18 6.85
CA ARG A 16 2.89 -6.90 7.38
C ARG A 16 3.52 -8.16 7.96
N ARG A 17 2.77 -8.95 8.73
CA ARG A 17 3.23 -10.20 9.31
C ARG A 17 3.54 -11.25 8.25
N ASP A 18 2.70 -11.36 7.23
CA ASP A 18 2.90 -12.29 6.12
C ASP A 18 4.15 -11.91 5.32
N ALA A 19 4.32 -10.62 5.00
CA ALA A 19 5.53 -10.12 4.35
C ALA A 19 6.81 -10.45 5.13
N GLU A 20 6.77 -10.37 6.47
CA GLU A 20 7.90 -10.72 7.33
C GLU A 20 8.20 -12.23 7.29
N PHE A 21 7.17 -13.07 7.21
CA PHE A 21 7.32 -14.51 7.08
C PHE A 21 7.92 -14.89 5.72
N ASP A 22 7.39 -14.35 4.63
CA ASP A 22 7.90 -14.59 3.27
C ASP A 22 9.35 -14.15 3.12
N PHE A 23 9.69 -12.99 3.69
CA PHE A 23 11.06 -12.50 3.71
C PHE A 23 12.02 -13.49 4.40
N LYS A 24 11.60 -14.06 5.53
CA LYS A 24 12.39 -15.06 6.27
C LYS A 24 12.54 -16.37 5.50
N ASN A 25 11.57 -16.73 4.67
CA ASN A 25 11.61 -17.94 3.83
C ASN A 25 12.36 -17.75 2.51
N GLY A 26 12.69 -16.51 2.14
CA GLY A 26 13.37 -16.18 0.88
C GLY A 26 12.43 -15.86 -0.28
N ASP A 27 11.12 -15.80 -0.03
CA ASP A 27 10.07 -15.52 -1.02
C ASP A 27 9.91 -14.00 -1.19
N TYR A 28 10.95 -13.34 -1.72
CA TYR A 28 11.06 -11.88 -1.70
C TYR A 28 10.02 -11.16 -2.57
N ASP A 29 9.60 -11.75 -3.68
CA ASP A 29 8.56 -11.20 -4.56
C ASP A 29 7.18 -11.23 -3.88
N ILE A 30 6.85 -12.33 -3.20
CA ILE A 30 5.62 -12.46 -2.40
C ILE A 30 5.66 -11.52 -1.19
N SER A 31 6.81 -11.41 -0.52
CA SER A 31 7.01 -10.44 0.56
C SER A 31 6.73 -9.00 0.11
N MET A 32 7.26 -8.61 -1.05
CA MET A 32 7.01 -7.29 -1.65
C MET A 32 5.53 -7.09 -2.02
N PHE A 33 4.86 -8.13 -2.52
CA PHE A 33 3.42 -8.09 -2.79
C PHE A 33 2.60 -7.82 -1.52
N HIS A 34 2.90 -8.53 -0.42
CA HIS A 34 2.22 -8.32 0.85
C HIS A 34 2.50 -6.93 1.44
N LEU A 35 3.72 -6.42 1.36
CA LEU A 35 4.02 -5.03 1.74
C LEU A 35 3.19 -4.02 0.96
N GLU A 36 3.06 -4.21 -0.35
CA GLU A 36 2.26 -3.33 -1.21
C GLU A 36 0.78 -3.33 -0.79
N GLN A 37 0.19 -4.52 -0.53
CA GLN A 37 -1.19 -4.62 -0.02
C GLN A 37 -1.35 -3.91 1.33
N GLY A 38 -0.40 -4.13 2.24
CA GLY A 38 -0.41 -3.50 3.56
C GLY A 38 -0.39 -1.97 3.47
N PHE A 39 0.52 -1.42 2.66
CA PHE A 39 0.60 0.04 2.47
C PHE A 39 -0.64 0.63 1.82
N GLN A 40 -1.23 -0.03 0.82
CA GLN A 40 -2.49 0.45 0.24
C GLN A 40 -3.58 0.58 1.31
N LEU A 41 -3.72 -0.41 2.19
CA LEU A 41 -4.75 -0.40 3.23
C LEU A 41 -4.49 0.68 4.28
N LEU A 42 -3.24 0.89 4.70
CA LEU A 42 -2.88 1.96 5.62
C LEU A 42 -3.22 3.34 5.04
N ILE A 43 -2.86 3.59 3.79
CA ILE A 43 -3.13 4.87 3.13
C ILE A 43 -4.65 5.07 2.95
N LYS A 44 -5.38 4.03 2.54
CA LYS A 44 -6.85 4.07 2.40
C LYS A 44 -7.55 4.29 3.73
N ALA A 45 -7.08 3.66 4.81
CA ALA A 45 -7.59 3.90 6.16
C ALA A 45 -7.39 5.36 6.57
N LYS A 46 -6.20 5.93 6.30
CA LYS A 46 -5.91 7.34 6.59
C LYS A 46 -6.79 8.28 5.75
N LEU A 47 -6.98 7.99 4.48
CA LEU A 47 -7.88 8.74 3.58
C LEU A 47 -9.33 8.67 4.06
N LEU A 48 -9.83 7.50 4.47
CA LEU A 48 -11.16 7.39 5.09
C LEU A 48 -11.27 8.26 6.35
N GLU A 49 -10.25 8.26 7.20
CA GLU A 49 -10.24 9.06 8.43
C GLU A 49 -10.30 10.58 8.15
N VAL A 50 -9.49 11.08 7.22
CA VAL A 50 -9.30 12.53 7.01
C VAL A 50 -10.19 13.12 5.90
N LYS A 51 -10.61 12.31 4.93
CA LYS A 51 -11.39 12.72 3.75
C LYS A 51 -12.74 12.01 3.65
N GLY A 52 -12.93 10.87 4.32
CA GLY A 52 -14.15 10.05 4.22
C GLY A 52 -14.26 9.21 2.95
N SER A 53 -13.25 9.27 2.06
CA SER A 53 -13.22 8.53 0.80
C SER A 53 -11.79 8.39 0.27
N TYR A 54 -11.58 7.48 -0.67
CA TYR A 54 -10.31 7.31 -1.41
C TYR A 54 -10.62 6.96 -2.87
N ALA A 55 -9.71 7.29 -3.78
CA ALA A 55 -9.81 6.87 -5.17
C ALA A 55 -9.74 5.34 -5.26
N ARG A 56 -10.57 4.75 -6.14
CA ARG A 56 -10.50 3.31 -6.49
C ARG A 56 -9.26 3.04 -7.34
N SER A 57 -8.11 3.10 -6.70
CA SER A 57 -6.80 2.85 -7.30
C SER A 57 -6.00 1.91 -6.42
N HIS A 58 -5.06 1.23 -7.08
CA HIS A 58 -4.05 0.40 -6.46
C HIS A 58 -2.64 1.00 -6.60
N SER A 59 -2.53 2.25 -7.08
CA SER A 59 -1.25 2.96 -7.07
C SER A 59 -1.04 3.61 -5.71
N LEU A 60 -0.01 3.17 -5.00
CA LEU A 60 0.46 3.81 -3.76
C LEU A 60 0.74 5.30 -3.99
N ARG A 61 1.42 5.66 -5.08
CA ARG A 61 1.74 7.07 -5.37
C ARG A 61 0.49 7.90 -5.60
N ARG A 62 -0.51 7.37 -6.31
CA ARG A 62 -1.78 8.08 -6.51
C ARG A 62 -2.54 8.26 -5.20
N LEU A 63 -2.60 7.23 -4.35
CA LEU A 63 -3.24 7.31 -3.03
C LEU A 63 -2.49 8.28 -2.10
N LEU A 64 -1.16 8.30 -2.13
CA LEU A 64 -0.35 9.25 -1.36
C LEU A 64 -0.53 10.69 -1.86
N LEU A 65 -0.61 10.93 -3.17
CA LEU A 65 -0.91 12.26 -3.70
C LEU A 65 -2.29 12.74 -3.27
N GLU A 66 -3.30 11.87 -3.34
CA GLU A 66 -4.64 12.16 -2.83
C GLU A 66 -4.62 12.45 -1.31
N LEU A 67 -3.80 11.72 -0.55
CA LEU A 67 -3.62 11.97 0.88
C LEU A 67 -2.97 13.33 1.11
N ALA A 68 -1.95 13.71 0.32
CA ALA A 68 -1.28 15.00 0.42
C ALA A 68 -2.25 16.19 0.19
N GLU A 69 -3.27 16.01 -0.65
CA GLU A 69 -4.31 17.03 -0.87
C GLU A 69 -5.20 17.24 0.37
N SER A 70 -5.34 16.22 1.22
CA SER A 70 -6.29 16.22 2.34
C SER A 70 -5.62 16.22 3.72
N TRP A 71 -4.33 15.88 3.80
CA TRP A 71 -3.59 15.73 5.06
C TRP A 71 -2.08 15.87 4.85
N ASN A 72 -1.46 16.78 5.62
CA ASN A 72 0.01 16.97 5.70
C ASN A 72 0.71 17.01 4.33
N ARG A 73 0.29 17.93 3.45
CA ARG A 73 0.77 18.04 2.07
C ARG A 73 2.30 17.97 1.95
N GLU A 74 3.01 18.81 2.70
CA GLU A 74 4.46 18.88 2.58
C GLU A 74 5.15 17.60 3.04
N GLY A 75 4.70 17.01 4.16
CA GLY A 75 5.28 15.78 4.68
C GLY A 75 5.08 14.62 3.72
N VAL A 76 3.87 14.48 3.17
CA VAL A 76 3.54 13.39 2.24
C VAL A 76 4.27 13.58 0.90
N VAL A 77 4.34 14.80 0.37
CA VAL A 77 5.11 15.06 -0.88
C VAL A 77 6.60 14.79 -0.69
N ARG A 78 7.19 15.19 0.45
CA ARG A 78 8.58 14.85 0.76
C ARG A 78 8.79 13.34 0.83
N PHE A 79 7.89 12.62 1.50
CA PHE A 79 7.94 11.16 1.58
C PHE A 79 7.88 10.50 0.19
N ILE A 80 6.99 10.96 -0.70
CA ILE A 80 6.89 10.43 -2.07
C ILE A 80 8.20 10.63 -2.82
N GLU A 81 8.83 11.80 -2.71
CA GLU A 81 10.08 12.09 -3.42
C GLU A 81 11.26 11.30 -2.86
N GLU A 82 11.36 11.20 -1.53
CA GLU A 82 12.40 10.43 -0.84
C GLU A 82 12.36 8.94 -1.20
N TYR A 83 11.16 8.36 -1.25
CA TYR A 83 10.97 6.91 -1.49
C TYR A 83 10.48 6.59 -2.90
N LYS A 84 10.64 7.48 -3.88
CA LYS A 84 10.08 7.32 -5.23
C LYS A 84 10.43 6.00 -5.92
N THR A 85 11.68 5.54 -5.74
CA THR A 85 12.17 4.28 -6.31
C THR A 85 11.51 3.09 -5.61
N VAL A 86 11.49 3.09 -4.28
CA VAL A 86 10.87 2.03 -3.47
C VAL A 86 9.38 1.91 -3.77
N LEU A 87 8.66 3.04 -3.85
CA LEU A 87 7.23 3.07 -4.19
C LEU A 87 6.96 2.50 -5.58
N ARG A 88 7.81 2.82 -6.56
CA ARG A 88 7.70 2.27 -7.92
C ARG A 88 7.93 0.76 -7.93
N ASP A 89 8.89 0.27 -7.16
CA ASP A 89 9.25 -1.13 -7.14
C ASP A 89 8.19 -1.97 -6.40
N LEU A 90 7.59 -1.44 -5.33
CA LEU A 90 6.40 -2.01 -4.68
C LEU A 90 5.20 -2.09 -5.64
N GLU A 91 4.87 -0.99 -6.33
CA GLU A 91 3.78 -0.98 -7.31
C GLU A 91 4.02 -1.97 -8.47
N ARG A 92 5.28 -2.24 -8.82
CA ARG A 92 5.63 -3.28 -9.80
C ARG A 92 5.39 -4.69 -9.26
N ALA A 93 5.75 -4.96 -7.99
CA ALA A 93 5.51 -6.26 -7.36
C ALA A 93 4.02 -6.66 -7.38
N TYR A 94 3.14 -5.67 -7.20
CA TYR A 94 1.70 -5.87 -7.32
C TYR A 94 1.21 -6.27 -8.73
N ILE A 95 1.83 -5.71 -9.77
CA ILE A 95 1.52 -6.06 -11.16
C ILE A 95 2.13 -7.42 -11.46
N SER A 96 3.37 -7.67 -11.06
CA SER A 96 4.06 -8.91 -11.43
C SER A 96 3.40 -10.14 -10.78
N ALA A 97 3.04 -10.06 -9.51
CA ALA A 97 2.37 -11.16 -8.80
C ALA A 97 1.01 -11.53 -9.40
N ARG A 98 0.33 -10.58 -10.08
CA ARG A 98 -1.01 -10.79 -10.65
C ARG A 98 -1.03 -11.13 -12.13
N TYR A 99 0.04 -10.80 -12.87
CA TYR A 99 0.06 -10.94 -14.33
C TYR A 99 1.18 -11.84 -14.87
N PHE A 100 2.15 -12.28 -14.07
CA PHE A 100 3.15 -13.28 -14.50
C PHE A 100 2.73 -14.74 -14.22
N TYR A 101 1.55 -14.97 -13.64
CA TYR A 101 0.97 -16.30 -13.36
C TYR A 101 -0.35 -16.57 -14.10
N GLU A 102 -0.61 -15.94 -15.26
CA GLU A 102 -1.67 -16.43 -16.15
C GLU A 102 -1.09 -17.55 -17.05
N GLU A 103 -1.16 -18.80 -16.59
CA GLU A 103 -1.37 -19.93 -17.51
C GLU A 103 -2.89 -20.08 -17.72
N PHE A 104 -3.34 -20.05 -18.97
CA PHE A 104 -4.73 -20.33 -19.37
C PHE A 104 -5.04 -21.83 -19.28
#